data_AF-A0A135USS6-F1
#
_entry.id   AF-A0A135USS6-F1
#
_cell.length_a   1.000
_cell.length_b   1.000
_cell.length_c   1.000
_cell.angle_alpha   90.00
_cell.angle_beta   90.00
_cell.angle_gamma   90.00
#
_symmetry.space_group_name_H-M   'P 1'
#
loop_
_entity.id
_entity.type
_entity.pdbx_description
1 polymer ?
#
loop_
_entity_poly.entity_id
_entity_poly.type
_entity_poly.pdbx_seq_one_letter_code
_entity_poly.pdbx_strand_id
1 'polypeptide(L)'
;MSGIEAVGLVLGLWPVIASLVKGYKAAKDGDDRDLFLRRIDVQQIIYEHSVRQLVQENDQTINDDLMNAEIRQLNISFWQKPSFRMRLRSRLGTRDFDLMESALKQIETTMGSLRSQLENGQADLTVTGTRRGRMKHHFRQMRINMPHSEFQKSFDRLKEHNMELQQLVQVFEQSQNMPKWKSQASSRKRRASTIMRSRRVAPKHINEFSQILKNSYHCSCSGGHDADLNINGDAQFQVYFHIDDEAERPFSEASSESRLPTMSTVSAINIGNDDDLDRTGRVIAPELVGTPERTDFSKSPGSQDDARTSWSRSRHNSTSSGSYERRATRALPIIFYRPLSEPNDNGREIYDMCDLVKSLDKNVANTRRSYQIVGTLGHGGRHFAARPIDPATTDNHVISLDEKLPEAEEWLLSRQQRVDIAQRLALAIVQFWSTSWIDRWWTWRDFSVKDGDAREVQLFVTRTIFAPTSEAKPTGTPARIWRFLREPLLVRLGFALIELALGMRLSRWRELRKYGNTTVTGFGEDSQDERDYDTALTILGRKILQEEVSVAYQAVVEACLKCEVVRETGAISLTTAANSFSEDVDREILQPLSEYFETNWGEMKSD
;
A
#
# COMPACT_ATOMS: atom_id res chain seq x y z
N MET A 1 -18.61 27.96 -30.13
CA MET A 1 -17.28 28.30 -29.58
C MET A 1 -16.30 27.25 -30.02
N SER A 2 -15.06 27.64 -30.31
CA SER A 2 -14.00 26.66 -30.49
C SER A 2 -13.62 26.03 -29.16
N GLY A 3 -13.19 24.77 -29.14
CA GLY A 3 -12.82 24.10 -27.89
C GLY A 3 -11.55 24.67 -27.26
N ILE A 4 -10.86 25.56 -27.95
CA ILE A 4 -9.72 26.29 -27.40
C ILE A 4 -10.19 27.56 -26.67
N GLU A 5 -11.29 28.19 -27.12
CA GLU A 5 -11.96 29.25 -26.34
C GLU A 5 -12.54 28.72 -25.03
N ALA A 6 -12.95 27.45 -25.01
CA ALA A 6 -13.43 26.74 -23.83
C ALA A 6 -12.41 26.79 -22.68
N VAL A 7 -11.11 26.87 -23.00
CA VAL A 7 -10.04 26.88 -21.99
C VAL A 7 -10.13 28.06 -21.05
N GLY A 8 -10.19 29.27 -21.62
CA GLY A 8 -10.30 30.50 -20.86
C GLY A 8 -11.63 30.59 -20.08
N LEU A 9 -12.71 30.05 -20.64
CA LEU A 9 -14.00 30.01 -19.95
C LEU A 9 -14.01 29.05 -18.77
N VAL A 10 -13.47 27.84 -18.91
CA VAL A 10 -13.39 26.87 -17.81
C VAL A 10 -12.54 27.41 -16.67
N LEU A 11 -11.38 28.02 -16.98
CA LEU A 11 -10.54 28.66 -15.98
C LEU A 11 -11.24 29.83 -15.28
N GLY A 12 -12.07 30.62 -16.00
CA GLY A 12 -12.87 31.70 -15.41
C GLY A 12 -14.08 31.22 -14.60
N LEU A 13 -14.66 30.07 -14.98
CA LEU A 13 -15.79 29.44 -14.28
C LEU A 13 -15.36 28.76 -12.98
N TRP A 14 -14.09 28.34 -12.87
CA TRP A 14 -13.61 27.58 -11.73
C TRP A 14 -13.69 28.33 -10.37
N PRO A 15 -13.19 29.57 -10.24
CA PRO A 15 -13.31 30.34 -9.01
C PRO A 15 -14.77 30.62 -8.63
N VAL A 16 -15.66 30.74 -9.63
CA VAL A 16 -17.09 30.94 -9.44
C VAL A 16 -17.72 29.69 -8.83
N ILE A 17 -17.45 28.51 -9.38
CA ILE A 17 -17.95 27.25 -8.83
C ILE A 17 -17.37 26.99 -7.43
N ALA A 18 -16.06 27.22 -7.22
CA ALA A 18 -15.44 27.08 -5.91
C ALA A 18 -16.10 28.02 -4.88
N SER A 19 -16.40 29.26 -5.27
CA SER A 19 -17.08 30.25 -4.40
C SER A 19 -18.54 29.90 -4.15
N LEU A 20 -19.27 29.44 -5.17
CA LEU A 20 -20.65 28.97 -5.04
C LEU A 20 -20.74 27.72 -4.16
N VAL A 21 -19.79 26.80 -4.26
CA VAL A 21 -19.69 25.62 -3.39
C VAL A 21 -19.38 26.03 -1.95
N LYS A 22 -18.46 26.99 -1.75
CA LYS A 22 -18.18 27.57 -0.43
C LYS A 22 -19.44 28.23 0.17
N GLY A 23 -20.20 28.99 -0.62
CA GLY A 23 -21.44 29.64 -0.21
C GLY A 23 -22.60 28.67 0.05
N TYR A 24 -22.79 27.68 -0.82
CA TYR A 24 -23.80 26.61 -0.71
C TYR A 24 -23.59 25.77 0.55
N LYS A 25 -22.34 25.58 0.99
CA LYS A 25 -21.98 24.74 2.16
C LYS A 25 -21.66 25.50 3.44
N ALA A 26 -21.63 26.84 3.44
CA ALA A 26 -21.59 27.65 4.67
C ALA A 26 -22.82 27.44 5.58
N ALA A 27 -23.84 26.71 5.10
CA ALA A 27 -25.00 26.23 5.85
C ALA A 27 -24.82 24.84 6.50
N LYS A 28 -23.63 24.21 6.42
CA LYS A 28 -23.31 22.87 6.97
C LYS A 28 -22.11 22.94 7.93
N ASP A 29 -22.26 22.41 9.14
CA ASP A 29 -21.15 22.08 10.04
C ASP A 29 -20.68 20.64 9.77
N GLY A 30 -19.37 20.40 9.54
CA GLY A 30 -18.76 19.07 9.49
C GLY A 30 -17.57 18.87 8.53
N ASP A 31 -16.81 17.79 8.77
CA ASP A 31 -15.53 17.38 8.14
C ASP A 31 -15.61 17.09 6.63
N ASP A 32 -16.79 16.69 6.12
CA ASP A 32 -17.07 16.50 4.69
C ASP A 32 -16.85 17.75 3.81
N ARG A 33 -16.76 18.94 4.44
CA ARG A 33 -16.54 20.21 3.74
C ARG A 33 -15.16 20.23 3.08
N ASP A 34 -14.15 19.86 3.84
CA ASP A 34 -12.76 20.00 3.42
C ASP A 34 -12.41 18.91 2.39
N LEU A 35 -12.95 17.69 2.55
CA LEU A 35 -12.82 16.61 1.57
C LEU A 35 -13.39 17.01 0.20
N PHE A 36 -14.57 17.64 0.18
CA PHE A 36 -15.22 18.01 -1.08
C PHE A 36 -14.54 19.20 -1.76
N LEU A 37 -14.12 20.21 -1.01
CA LEU A 37 -13.33 21.32 -1.55
C LEU A 37 -12.01 20.81 -2.14
N ARG A 38 -11.32 19.90 -1.44
CA ARG A 38 -10.14 19.22 -1.97
C ARG A 38 -10.43 18.48 -3.27
N ARG A 39 -11.58 17.82 -3.42
CA ARG A 39 -11.95 17.16 -4.70
C ARG A 39 -12.08 18.15 -5.85
N ILE A 40 -12.66 19.33 -5.62
CA ILE A 40 -12.74 20.39 -6.63
C ILE A 40 -11.35 20.94 -6.92
N ASP A 41 -10.53 21.21 -5.89
CA ASP A 41 -9.18 21.72 -6.07
C ASP A 41 -8.31 20.74 -6.87
N VAL A 42 -8.43 19.43 -6.62
CA VAL A 42 -7.75 18.38 -7.41
C VAL A 42 -8.16 18.44 -8.87
N GLN A 43 -9.46 18.58 -9.17
CA GLN A 43 -9.92 18.68 -10.55
C GLN A 43 -9.44 19.98 -11.23
N GLN A 44 -9.28 21.07 -10.46
CA GLN A 44 -8.69 22.31 -10.96
C GLN A 44 -7.25 22.09 -11.40
N ILE A 45 -6.46 21.47 -10.52
CA ILE A 45 -5.03 21.25 -10.72
C ILE A 45 -4.81 20.36 -11.95
N ILE A 46 -5.59 19.28 -12.08
CA ILE A 46 -5.50 18.38 -13.25
C ILE A 46 -5.78 19.15 -14.54
N TYR A 47 -6.83 19.97 -14.55
CA TYR A 47 -7.20 20.76 -15.72
C TYR A 47 -6.13 21.81 -16.06
N GLU A 48 -5.69 22.60 -15.07
CA GLU A 48 -4.63 23.61 -15.24
C GLU A 48 -3.33 22.99 -15.75
N HIS A 49 -2.96 21.81 -15.23
CA HIS A 49 -1.77 21.10 -15.67
C HIS A 49 -1.89 20.63 -17.13
N SER A 50 -3.01 20.00 -17.49
CA SER A 50 -3.26 19.52 -18.85
C SER A 50 -3.25 20.68 -19.85
N VAL A 51 -3.83 21.82 -19.48
CA VAL A 51 -3.80 23.04 -20.27
C VAL A 51 -2.38 23.60 -20.39
N ARG A 52 -1.60 23.60 -19.32
CA ARG A 52 -0.21 24.08 -19.33
C ARG A 52 0.65 23.27 -20.29
N GLN A 53 0.54 21.94 -20.27
CA GLN A 53 1.27 21.05 -21.19
C GLN A 53 0.93 21.36 -22.66
N LEU A 54 -0.33 21.66 -22.96
CA LEU A 54 -0.73 22.08 -24.31
C LEU A 54 -0.04 23.38 -24.77
N VAL A 55 0.30 24.28 -23.84
CA VAL A 55 0.93 25.59 -24.13
C VAL A 55 2.45 25.55 -24.07
N GLN A 56 3.07 24.89 -23.08
CA GLN A 56 4.52 24.98 -22.80
C GLN A 56 5.41 24.56 -23.98
N GLU A 57 4.99 23.60 -24.81
CA GLU A 57 5.79 23.17 -25.96
C GLU A 57 5.71 24.11 -27.18
N ASN A 58 4.96 25.22 -27.13
CA ASN A 58 4.80 26.15 -28.25
C ASN A 58 5.72 27.36 -28.23
N ASP A 59 6.48 27.61 -27.15
CA ASP A 59 7.32 28.79 -27.05
C ASP A 59 8.60 28.52 -26.25
N GLN A 60 9.70 28.23 -26.93
CA GLN A 60 11.05 28.14 -26.33
C GLN A 60 11.51 29.49 -25.72
N THR A 61 10.72 30.55 -25.89
CA THR A 61 11.05 31.93 -25.55
C THR A 61 10.21 32.52 -24.41
N ILE A 62 9.22 31.82 -23.87
CA ILE A 62 8.41 32.35 -22.77
C ILE A 62 8.96 31.86 -21.43
N ASN A 63 9.44 32.81 -20.63
CA ASN A 63 9.86 32.63 -19.25
C ASN A 63 8.70 32.00 -18.42
N ASP A 64 8.94 30.88 -17.75
CA ASP A 64 7.94 30.11 -16.99
C ASP A 64 7.17 30.98 -15.97
N ASP A 65 7.81 32.00 -15.41
CA ASP A 65 7.18 32.94 -14.47
C ASP A 65 6.16 33.87 -15.13
N LEU A 66 6.38 34.26 -16.39
CA LEU A 66 5.45 35.05 -17.20
C LEU A 66 4.28 34.19 -17.70
N MET A 67 4.56 32.95 -18.11
CA MET A 67 3.55 31.93 -18.47
C MET A 67 2.60 31.65 -17.31
N ASN A 68 3.13 31.54 -16.08
CA ASN A 68 2.35 31.36 -14.86
C ASN A 68 1.49 32.58 -14.53
N ALA A 69 2.00 33.79 -14.76
CA ALA A 69 1.23 35.02 -14.60
C ALA A 69 0.12 35.13 -15.66
N GLU A 70 0.38 34.76 -16.92
CA GLU A 70 -0.58 34.86 -18.03
C GLU A 70 -1.65 33.76 -18.02
N ILE A 71 -1.32 32.52 -17.63
CA ILE A 71 -2.32 31.45 -17.42
C ILE A 71 -3.26 31.84 -16.27
N ARG A 72 -2.72 32.45 -15.19
CA ARG A 72 -3.52 32.93 -14.06
C ARG A 72 -4.27 34.22 -14.39
N GLN A 73 -3.72 35.08 -15.23
CA GLN A 73 -4.34 36.29 -15.76
C GLN A 73 -5.04 35.98 -17.09
N LEU A 74 -6.00 35.04 -17.05
CA LEU A 74 -7.12 34.81 -17.96
C LEU A 74 -7.29 35.77 -19.16
N ASN A 75 -6.36 35.76 -20.11
CA ASN A 75 -6.56 36.50 -21.35
C ASN A 75 -7.13 35.54 -22.39
N ILE A 76 -8.46 35.43 -22.41
CA ILE A 76 -9.23 34.64 -23.40
C ILE A 76 -8.75 34.95 -24.83
N SER A 77 -8.27 36.18 -25.07
CA SER A 77 -7.71 36.61 -26.36
C SER A 77 -6.48 35.82 -26.81
N PHE A 78 -5.67 35.27 -25.89
CA PHE A 78 -4.50 34.45 -26.22
C PHE A 78 -4.92 33.17 -26.96
N TRP A 79 -5.93 32.49 -26.40
CA TRP A 79 -6.49 31.24 -26.92
C TRP A 79 -7.26 31.43 -28.24
N GLN A 80 -7.75 32.64 -28.49
CA GLN A 80 -8.46 33.01 -29.71
C GLN A 80 -7.53 33.31 -30.90
N LYS A 81 -6.21 33.41 -30.71
CA LYS A 81 -5.27 33.72 -31.80
C LYS A 81 -5.29 32.61 -32.88
N PRO A 82 -5.66 32.90 -34.14
CA PRO A 82 -5.68 31.90 -35.22
C PRO A 82 -4.33 31.23 -35.44
N SER A 83 -3.24 31.98 -35.24
CA SER A 83 -1.86 31.48 -35.33
C SER A 83 -1.51 30.44 -34.26
N PHE A 84 -2.09 30.53 -33.06
CA PHE A 84 -1.93 29.52 -32.03
C PHE A 84 -2.69 28.23 -32.39
N ARG A 85 -3.95 28.35 -32.82
CA ARG A 85 -4.77 27.20 -33.22
C ARG A 85 -4.17 26.44 -34.41
N MET A 86 -3.71 27.15 -35.44
CA MET A 86 -3.08 26.51 -36.60
C MET A 86 -1.80 25.75 -36.23
N ARG A 87 -0.97 26.31 -35.33
CA ARG A 87 0.24 25.64 -34.85
C ARG A 87 -0.07 24.41 -34.01
N LEU A 88 -1.01 24.53 -33.08
CA LEU A 88 -1.46 23.41 -32.25
C LEU A 88 -2.06 22.28 -33.11
N ARG A 89 -2.88 22.63 -34.12
CA ARG A 89 -3.43 21.66 -35.09
C ARG A 89 -2.36 21.02 -35.97
N SER A 90 -1.35 21.78 -36.38
CA SER A 90 -0.22 21.25 -37.14
C SER A 90 0.64 20.30 -36.30
N ARG A 91 0.74 20.53 -34.98
CA ARG A 91 1.54 19.72 -34.06
C ARG A 91 0.86 18.39 -33.72
N LEU A 92 -0.41 18.47 -33.34
CA LEU A 92 -1.19 17.30 -32.92
C LEU A 92 -1.65 16.46 -34.13
N GLY A 93 -1.74 17.08 -35.30
CA GLY A 93 -2.45 16.50 -36.43
C GLY A 93 -3.95 16.75 -36.30
N THR A 94 -4.65 16.67 -37.43
CA THR A 94 -6.07 17.09 -37.51
C THR A 94 -6.97 16.27 -36.59
N ARG A 95 -6.85 14.94 -36.62
CA ARG A 95 -7.71 14.03 -35.84
C ARG A 95 -7.58 14.26 -34.34
N ASP A 96 -6.36 14.35 -33.86
CA ASP A 96 -6.04 14.45 -32.43
C ASP A 96 -6.36 15.84 -31.88
N PHE A 97 -6.14 16.87 -32.70
CA PHE A 97 -6.61 18.22 -32.42
C PHE A 97 -8.13 18.27 -32.27
N ASP A 98 -8.88 17.61 -33.15
CA ASP A 98 -10.35 17.58 -33.10
C ASP A 98 -10.85 16.85 -31.83
N LEU A 99 -10.18 15.77 -31.41
CA LEU A 99 -10.49 15.05 -30.18
C LEU A 99 -10.24 15.90 -28.93
N MET A 100 -9.09 16.57 -28.86
CA MET A 100 -8.77 17.51 -27.79
C MET A 100 -9.79 18.67 -27.76
N GLU A 101 -10.12 19.23 -28.91
CA GLU A 101 -11.10 20.31 -29.01
C GLU A 101 -12.49 19.85 -28.52
N SER A 102 -12.87 18.60 -28.79
CA SER A 102 -14.11 18.01 -28.28
C SER A 102 -14.08 17.85 -26.76
N ALA A 103 -13.01 17.32 -26.18
CA ALA A 103 -12.88 17.13 -24.73
C ALA A 103 -12.99 18.46 -23.98
N LEU A 104 -12.31 19.51 -24.46
CA LEU A 104 -12.37 20.84 -23.86
C LEU A 104 -13.79 21.45 -23.89
N LYS A 105 -14.55 21.26 -24.98
CA LYS A 105 -15.96 21.68 -25.05
C LYS A 105 -16.85 20.93 -24.07
N GLN A 106 -16.59 19.64 -23.85
CA GLN A 106 -17.36 18.82 -22.92
C GLN A 106 -17.12 19.26 -21.46
N ILE A 107 -15.88 19.59 -21.11
CA ILE A 107 -15.50 20.17 -19.81
C ILE A 107 -16.23 21.50 -19.60
N GLU A 108 -16.19 22.42 -20.59
CA GLU A 108 -16.90 23.70 -20.52
C GLU A 108 -18.41 23.53 -20.33
N THR A 109 -19.03 22.65 -21.12
CA THR A 109 -20.46 22.39 -21.05
C THR A 109 -20.86 21.86 -19.68
N THR A 110 -20.04 20.97 -19.11
CA THR A 110 -20.30 20.37 -17.80
C THR A 110 -20.08 21.37 -16.67
N MET A 111 -19.04 22.21 -16.77
CA MET A 111 -18.79 23.33 -15.85
C MET A 111 -19.93 24.36 -15.88
N GLY A 112 -20.44 24.70 -17.07
CA GLY A 112 -21.61 25.56 -17.24
C GLY A 112 -22.85 24.96 -16.58
N SER A 113 -23.09 23.66 -16.77
CA SER A 113 -24.20 22.96 -16.11
C SER A 113 -24.07 22.97 -14.59
N LEU A 114 -22.88 22.67 -14.05
CA LEU A 114 -22.59 22.72 -12.61
C LEU A 114 -22.87 24.11 -12.03
N ARG A 115 -22.45 25.16 -12.74
CA ARG A 115 -22.73 26.54 -12.34
C ARG A 115 -24.23 26.83 -12.33
N SER A 116 -24.95 26.54 -13.40
CA SER A 116 -26.41 26.78 -13.46
C SER A 116 -27.17 25.99 -12.40
N GLN A 117 -26.76 24.76 -12.09
CA GLN A 117 -27.36 23.97 -11.01
C GLN A 117 -27.14 24.61 -9.63
N LEU A 118 -25.94 25.17 -9.39
CA LEU A 118 -25.63 25.90 -8.16
C LEU A 118 -26.39 27.24 -8.06
N GLU A 119 -26.48 27.99 -9.17
CA GLU A 119 -27.19 29.26 -9.24
C GLU A 119 -28.72 29.09 -9.12
N ASN A 120 -29.31 28.07 -9.75
CA ASN A 120 -30.74 27.76 -9.65
C ASN A 120 -31.12 27.33 -8.23
N GLY A 121 -30.26 26.55 -7.56
CA GLY A 121 -30.43 26.24 -6.14
C GLY A 121 -30.37 27.49 -5.23
N GLN A 122 -29.76 28.58 -5.71
CA GLN A 122 -29.67 29.85 -5.01
C GLN A 122 -30.84 30.80 -5.34
N ALA A 123 -31.39 30.76 -6.56
CA ALA A 123 -32.48 31.62 -7.03
C ALA A 123 -33.84 31.28 -6.39
N ASP A 124 -34.15 29.99 -6.20
CA ASP A 124 -35.37 29.53 -5.49
C ASP A 124 -35.47 30.04 -4.04
N LEU A 125 -34.36 30.52 -3.47
CA LEU A 125 -34.28 31.11 -2.12
C LEU A 125 -34.67 32.59 -2.07
N THR A 126 -34.71 33.29 -3.21
CA THR A 126 -34.94 34.75 -3.24
C THR A 126 -36.40 35.15 -3.45
N VAL A 127 -37.25 34.25 -3.93
CA VAL A 127 -38.66 34.54 -4.26
C VAL A 127 -39.62 34.35 -3.08
N THR A 128 -39.22 33.63 -2.01
CA THR A 128 -40.10 33.41 -0.85
C THR A 128 -39.46 33.88 0.46
N GLY A 129 -39.89 35.05 0.93
CA GLY A 129 -39.41 35.65 2.18
C GLY A 129 -39.78 34.81 3.41
N THR A 130 -38.84 33.99 3.91
CA THR A 130 -38.69 33.58 5.33
C THR A 130 -37.34 32.87 5.49
N ARG A 131 -36.30 33.68 5.75
CA ARG A 131 -34.89 33.45 5.35
C ARG A 131 -34.07 32.37 6.08
N ARG A 132 -34.57 31.70 7.14
CA ARG A 132 -33.70 30.83 7.98
C ARG A 132 -34.20 29.40 8.17
N GLY A 133 -35.50 29.20 8.33
CA GLY A 133 -36.09 27.87 8.60
C GLY A 133 -36.23 26.98 7.35
N ARG A 134 -36.61 27.59 6.21
CA ARG A 134 -36.85 26.86 4.95
C ARG A 134 -35.56 26.48 4.22
N MET A 135 -34.52 27.32 4.35
CA MET A 135 -33.16 27.05 3.88
C MET A 135 -32.66 25.72 4.44
N LYS A 136 -32.79 25.53 5.76
CA LYS A 136 -32.41 24.29 6.45
C LYS A 136 -33.17 23.05 5.93
N HIS A 137 -34.44 23.17 5.54
CA HIS A 137 -35.23 22.05 5.02
C HIS A 137 -34.84 21.65 3.60
N HIS A 138 -34.65 22.63 2.69
CA HIS A 138 -34.27 22.34 1.31
C HIS A 138 -32.84 21.79 1.21
N PHE A 139 -31.91 22.33 2.01
CA PHE A 139 -30.55 21.80 2.15
C PHE A 139 -30.52 20.42 2.82
N ARG A 140 -31.49 20.10 3.68
CA ARG A 140 -31.64 18.76 4.28
C ARG A 140 -32.23 17.74 3.31
N GLN A 141 -33.10 18.15 2.39
CA GLN A 141 -33.56 17.29 1.28
C GLN A 141 -32.44 17.03 0.25
N MET A 142 -31.64 18.04 -0.09
CA MET A 142 -30.44 17.83 -0.93
C MET A 142 -29.36 17.01 -0.21
N ARG A 143 -29.22 17.12 1.11
CA ARG A 143 -28.32 16.29 1.96
C ARG A 143 -28.64 14.80 1.88
N ILE A 144 -29.92 14.44 1.83
CA ILE A 144 -30.36 13.03 1.79
C ILE A 144 -30.22 12.45 0.38
N ASN A 145 -30.33 13.29 -0.66
CA ASN A 145 -30.30 12.86 -2.06
C ASN A 145 -28.96 13.16 -2.77
N MET A 146 -27.95 13.66 -2.07
CA MET A 146 -26.67 14.10 -2.65
C MET A 146 -25.91 13.03 -3.47
N PRO A 147 -25.82 11.75 -3.03
CA PRO A 147 -25.18 10.70 -3.83
C PRO A 147 -25.93 10.37 -5.14
N HIS A 148 -27.17 10.86 -5.30
CA HIS A 148 -28.00 10.66 -6.49
C HIS A 148 -28.37 11.99 -7.19
N SER A 149 -27.75 13.10 -6.79
CA SER A 149 -28.05 14.42 -7.35
C SER A 149 -27.46 14.60 -8.75
N GLU A 150 -28.15 15.34 -9.62
CA GLU A 150 -27.65 15.75 -10.94
C GLU A 150 -26.31 16.50 -10.84
N PHE A 151 -26.06 17.16 -9.71
CA PHE A 151 -24.80 17.82 -9.41
C PHE A 151 -23.65 16.82 -9.27
N GLN A 152 -23.85 15.72 -8.52
CA GLN A 152 -22.82 14.67 -8.38
C GLN A 152 -22.54 14.00 -9.72
N LYS A 153 -23.59 13.71 -10.52
CA LYS A 153 -23.43 13.18 -11.88
C LYS A 153 -22.63 14.14 -12.78
N SER A 154 -22.92 15.44 -12.68
CA SER A 154 -22.20 16.46 -13.45
C SER A 154 -20.75 16.59 -13.00
N PHE A 155 -20.48 16.46 -11.70
CA PHE A 155 -19.12 16.46 -11.16
C PHE A 155 -18.33 15.21 -11.56
N ASP A 156 -18.95 14.03 -11.56
CA ASP A 156 -18.32 12.80 -12.00
C ASP A 156 -18.01 12.83 -13.51
N ARG A 157 -18.91 13.41 -14.33
CA ARG A 157 -18.63 13.70 -15.75
C ARG A 157 -17.47 14.67 -15.95
N LEU A 158 -17.38 15.71 -15.12
CA LEU A 158 -16.25 16.64 -15.16
C LEU A 158 -14.93 15.91 -14.90
N LYS A 159 -14.90 14.99 -13.93
CA LYS A 159 -13.74 14.17 -13.63
C LYS A 159 -13.37 13.26 -14.82
N GLU A 160 -14.36 12.64 -15.45
CA GLU A 160 -14.17 11.79 -16.63
C GLU A 160 -13.55 12.59 -17.78
N HIS A 161 -14.12 13.74 -18.13
CA HIS A 161 -13.60 14.58 -19.21
C HIS A 161 -12.21 15.18 -18.92
N ASN A 162 -11.93 15.54 -17.66
CA ASN A 162 -10.59 15.97 -17.25
C ASN A 162 -9.56 14.83 -17.39
N MET A 163 -9.95 13.60 -17.07
CA MET A 163 -9.10 12.42 -17.23
C MET A 163 -8.87 12.11 -18.72
N GLU A 164 -9.89 12.22 -19.56
CA GLU A 164 -9.77 12.08 -21.02
C GLU A 164 -8.81 13.12 -21.60
N LEU A 165 -8.94 14.39 -21.20
CA LEU A 165 -8.03 15.45 -21.62
C LEU A 165 -6.58 15.13 -21.20
N GLN A 166 -6.37 14.70 -19.94
CA GLN A 166 -5.05 14.33 -19.43
C GLN A 166 -4.44 13.18 -20.23
N GLN A 167 -5.22 12.15 -20.56
CA GLN A 167 -4.76 11.01 -21.36
C GLN A 167 -4.40 11.43 -22.78
N LEU A 168 -5.21 12.28 -23.42
CA LEU A 168 -4.91 12.82 -24.75
C LEU A 168 -3.58 13.59 -24.75
N VAL A 169 -3.36 14.46 -23.76
CA VAL A 169 -2.11 15.21 -23.61
C VAL A 169 -0.90 14.27 -23.44
N GLN A 170 -1.02 13.22 -22.63
CA GLN A 170 0.06 12.23 -22.45
C GLN A 170 0.39 11.46 -23.75
N VAL A 171 -0.64 11.10 -24.53
CA VAL A 171 -0.45 10.41 -25.83
C VAL A 171 0.27 11.32 -26.82
N PHE A 172 -0.02 12.63 -26.80
CA PHE A 172 0.64 13.60 -27.67
C PHE A 172 2.14 13.73 -27.36
N GLU A 173 2.52 13.71 -26.08
CA GLU A 173 3.92 13.77 -25.63
C GLU A 173 4.70 12.49 -26.02
N GLN A 174 4.07 11.31 -25.96
CA GLN A 174 4.72 10.04 -26.32
C GLN A 174 5.02 9.94 -27.82
N SER A 175 4.19 10.51 -28.69
CA SER A 175 4.41 10.48 -30.14
C SER A 175 5.57 11.37 -30.61
N GLN A 176 6.01 12.34 -29.80
CA GLN A 176 7.06 13.31 -30.18
C GLN A 176 8.47 12.88 -29.69
N ASN A 177 8.56 12.00 -28.70
CA ASN A 177 9.80 11.65 -27.99
C ASN A 177 10.45 10.33 -28.45
N MET A 178 10.62 10.09 -29.76
CA MET A 178 11.54 9.05 -30.25
C MET A 178 12.99 9.59 -30.22
N PRO A 179 13.90 9.06 -29.37
CA PRO A 179 15.23 9.66 -29.22
C PRO A 179 16.17 9.24 -30.36
N LYS A 180 16.68 10.23 -31.12
CA LYS A 180 17.93 10.06 -31.88
C LYS A 180 19.10 10.07 -30.90
N TRP A 181 19.71 8.90 -30.72
CA TRP A 181 20.83 8.67 -29.82
C TRP A 181 22.07 9.50 -30.24
N LYS A 182 22.47 10.47 -29.42
CA LYS A 182 23.87 10.94 -29.35
C LYS A 182 24.23 11.12 -27.88
N SER A 183 24.93 10.13 -27.35
CA SER A 183 25.46 10.12 -25.99
C SER A 183 26.80 10.84 -25.93
N GLN A 184 26.88 11.88 -25.09
CA GLN A 184 28.16 12.28 -24.49
C GLN A 184 27.91 13.10 -23.22
N ALA A 185 27.79 12.42 -22.07
CA ALA A 185 28.08 13.00 -20.76
C ALA A 185 28.24 11.93 -19.67
N SER A 186 29.37 12.03 -18.94
CA SER A 186 29.64 11.48 -17.61
C SER A 186 29.83 9.95 -17.44
N SER A 187 31.09 9.52 -17.51
CA SER A 187 31.54 8.15 -17.19
C SER A 187 31.71 7.86 -15.69
N ARG A 188 31.65 8.86 -14.80
CA ARG A 188 31.80 8.66 -13.34
C ARG A 188 30.48 8.38 -12.60
N LYS A 189 29.34 8.85 -13.10
CA LYS A 189 28.02 8.67 -12.45
C LYS A 189 27.39 7.27 -12.61
N ARG A 190 28.02 6.35 -13.37
CA ARG A 190 27.43 5.03 -13.69
C ARG A 190 27.84 3.88 -12.77
N ARG A 191 28.85 4.03 -11.91
CA ARG A 191 29.42 2.86 -11.20
C ARG A 191 28.47 2.27 -10.13
N ALA A 192 27.84 3.11 -9.32
CA ALA A 192 26.93 2.70 -8.25
C ALA A 192 25.70 1.93 -8.76
N SER A 193 24.98 2.51 -9.73
CA SER A 193 23.77 1.91 -10.31
C SER A 193 24.05 0.65 -11.11
N THR A 194 25.24 0.51 -11.70
CA THR A 194 25.62 -0.71 -12.45
C THR A 194 25.84 -1.91 -11.52
N ILE A 195 26.38 -1.70 -10.31
CA ILE A 195 26.63 -2.78 -9.35
C ILE A 195 25.31 -3.37 -8.83
N MET A 196 24.35 -2.53 -8.42
CA MET A 196 23.03 -2.99 -7.98
C MET A 196 22.20 -3.60 -9.12
N ARG A 197 22.31 -3.07 -10.36
CA ARG A 197 21.68 -3.66 -11.56
C ARG A 197 22.23 -5.04 -11.91
N SER A 198 23.53 -5.26 -11.74
CA SER A 198 24.19 -6.53 -12.09
C SER A 198 23.79 -7.71 -11.19
N ARG A 199 23.23 -7.44 -10.01
CA ARG A 199 22.81 -8.43 -9.01
C ARG A 199 21.29 -8.70 -9.01
N ARG A 200 20.57 -8.36 -10.09
CA ARG A 200 19.14 -8.65 -10.19
C ARG A 200 18.91 -9.99 -10.87
N VAL A 201 18.23 -10.89 -10.16
CA VAL A 201 17.74 -12.14 -10.74
C VAL A 201 16.47 -11.83 -11.54
N ALA A 202 16.36 -12.38 -12.76
CA ALA A 202 15.18 -12.18 -13.60
C ALA A 202 13.90 -12.67 -12.88
N PRO A 203 12.79 -11.92 -12.87
CA PRO A 203 11.56 -12.30 -12.17
C PRO A 203 11.03 -13.69 -12.54
N LYS A 204 11.20 -14.09 -13.81
CA LYS A 204 10.86 -15.44 -14.29
C LYS A 204 11.57 -16.54 -13.49
N HIS A 205 12.85 -16.34 -13.16
CA HIS A 205 13.64 -17.31 -12.42
C HIS A 205 13.23 -17.39 -10.94
N ILE A 206 12.90 -16.24 -10.34
CA ILE A 206 12.37 -16.18 -8.96
C ILE A 206 11.01 -16.89 -8.88
N ASN A 207 10.12 -16.65 -9.84
CA ASN A 207 8.81 -17.31 -9.91
C ASN A 207 8.91 -18.81 -10.12
N GLU A 208 9.82 -19.24 -11.01
CA GLU A 208 10.11 -20.67 -11.21
C GLU A 208 10.58 -21.33 -9.91
N PHE A 209 11.55 -20.70 -9.21
CA PHE A 209 12.02 -21.18 -7.92
C PHE A 209 10.90 -21.22 -6.88
N SER A 210 10.09 -20.15 -6.76
CA SER A 210 8.96 -20.08 -5.83
C SER A 210 7.94 -21.20 -6.06
N GLN A 211 7.62 -21.49 -7.33
CA GLN A 211 6.67 -22.53 -7.69
C GLN A 211 7.22 -23.93 -7.36
N ILE A 212 8.49 -24.19 -7.66
CA ILE A 212 9.15 -25.46 -7.32
C ILE A 212 9.21 -25.64 -5.80
N LEU A 213 9.61 -24.60 -5.08
CA LEU A 213 9.69 -24.62 -3.62
C LEU A 213 8.30 -24.89 -3.02
N LYS A 214 7.25 -24.20 -3.47
CA LYS A 214 5.87 -24.44 -3.03
C LYS A 214 5.41 -25.87 -3.29
N ASN A 215 5.71 -26.41 -4.47
CA ASN A 215 5.30 -27.75 -4.85
C ASN A 215 6.07 -28.85 -4.10
N SER A 216 7.23 -28.53 -3.53
CA SER A 216 8.06 -29.48 -2.79
C SER A 216 7.67 -29.67 -1.32
N TYR A 217 6.61 -29.01 -0.84
CA TYR A 217 6.05 -29.27 0.49
C TYR A 217 4.93 -30.30 0.39
N HIS A 218 5.16 -31.48 0.96
CA HIS A 218 4.21 -32.60 0.95
C HIS A 218 3.74 -33.02 2.34
N CYS A 219 4.00 -32.18 3.34
CA CYS A 219 3.68 -32.45 4.73
C CYS A 219 2.22 -32.20 5.09
N SER A 220 1.79 -32.81 6.20
CA SER A 220 0.45 -32.63 6.80
C SER A 220 0.37 -31.46 7.80
N CYS A 221 1.34 -30.54 7.79
CA CYS A 221 1.35 -29.38 8.68
C CYS A 221 0.14 -28.49 8.40
N SER A 222 -0.61 -28.14 9.45
CA SER A 222 -1.74 -27.19 9.37
C SER A 222 -1.26 -25.74 9.30
N GLY A 223 -0.11 -25.45 9.91
CA GLY A 223 0.60 -24.19 9.78
C GLY A 223 1.37 -24.12 8.44
N GLY A 224 1.46 -22.92 7.89
CA GLY A 224 2.38 -22.66 6.78
C GLY A 224 3.83 -22.55 7.29
N HIS A 225 4.78 -22.73 6.38
CA HIS A 225 6.21 -22.65 6.67
C HIS A 225 6.74 -21.28 6.27
N ASP A 226 7.22 -20.52 7.24
CA ASP A 226 7.84 -19.22 6.96
C ASP A 226 9.25 -19.42 6.38
N ALA A 227 9.50 -18.75 5.25
CA ALA A 227 10.76 -18.77 4.52
C ALA A 227 11.20 -17.34 4.18
N ASP A 228 12.45 -17.04 4.47
CA ASP A 228 13.08 -15.74 4.30
C ASP A 228 14.08 -15.80 3.14
N LEU A 229 13.72 -15.20 2.01
CA LEU A 229 14.56 -15.14 0.82
C LEU A 229 15.47 -13.91 0.84
N ASN A 230 16.78 -14.12 0.75
CA ASN A 230 17.75 -13.03 0.70
C ASN A 230 17.56 -12.19 -0.57
N ILE A 231 17.54 -10.86 -0.41
CA ILE A 231 17.40 -9.93 -1.54
C ILE A 231 18.66 -9.81 -2.40
N ASN A 232 19.84 -10.18 -1.87
CA ASN A 232 21.10 -10.08 -2.58
C ASN A 232 21.13 -11.12 -3.71
N GLY A 233 20.77 -10.69 -4.92
CA GLY A 233 20.54 -11.54 -6.08
C GLY A 233 21.81 -11.98 -6.80
N ASP A 234 22.57 -12.86 -6.16
CA ASP A 234 23.47 -13.72 -6.91
C ASP A 234 22.64 -14.77 -7.68
N ALA A 235 23.26 -15.53 -8.59
CA ALA A 235 22.59 -16.64 -9.30
C ALA A 235 22.12 -17.78 -8.37
N GLN A 236 22.33 -17.64 -7.06
CA GLN A 236 22.00 -18.58 -6.00
C GLN A 236 20.97 -17.93 -5.08
N PHE A 237 19.92 -18.68 -4.73
CA PHE A 237 18.90 -18.25 -3.77
C PHE A 237 19.29 -18.72 -2.37
N GLN A 238 19.60 -17.79 -1.48
CA GLN A 238 19.78 -18.08 -0.07
C GLN A 238 18.43 -17.92 0.64
N VAL A 239 17.94 -19.00 1.25
CA VAL A 239 16.66 -19.02 1.96
C VAL A 239 16.88 -19.49 3.39
N TYR A 240 16.29 -18.77 4.34
CA TYR A 240 16.26 -19.11 5.75
C TYR A 240 14.89 -19.70 6.08
N PHE A 241 14.85 -20.95 6.51
CA PHE A 241 13.61 -21.61 6.90
C PHE A 241 13.42 -21.52 8.41
N HIS A 242 12.30 -20.98 8.85
CA HIS A 242 11.97 -20.90 10.28
C HIS A 242 11.69 -22.30 10.81
N ILE A 243 12.31 -22.63 11.94
CA ILE A 243 12.05 -23.88 12.65
C ILE A 243 11.19 -23.53 13.85
N ASP A 244 9.98 -24.07 13.88
CA ASP A 244 9.13 -23.96 15.06
C ASP A 244 9.79 -24.77 16.18
N ASP A 245 10.21 -24.08 17.23
CA ASP A 245 10.50 -24.67 18.54
C ASP A 245 9.15 -25.09 19.17
N GLU A 246 8.41 -25.98 18.51
CA GLU A 246 7.44 -26.80 19.22
C GLU A 246 8.27 -27.70 20.14
N ALA A 247 8.56 -27.13 21.31
CA ALA A 247 9.13 -27.82 22.43
C ALA A 247 8.47 -29.20 22.51
N GLU A 248 9.31 -30.22 22.52
CA GLU A 248 9.01 -31.46 23.21
C GLU A 248 8.58 -31.10 24.63
N ARG A 249 7.33 -30.66 24.81
CA ARG A 249 6.63 -30.81 26.07
C ARG A 249 6.24 -32.28 26.06
N PRO A 250 6.97 -33.18 26.74
CA PRO A 250 6.40 -34.48 27.02
C PRO A 250 5.04 -34.21 27.64
N PHE A 251 4.00 -34.75 27.01
CA PHE A 251 2.68 -34.83 27.63
C PHE A 251 2.90 -35.50 28.99
N SER A 252 2.99 -34.71 30.06
CA SER A 252 2.84 -35.26 31.40
C SER A 252 1.43 -35.82 31.47
N GLU A 253 1.35 -37.11 31.70
CA GLU A 253 0.14 -37.90 31.92
C GLU A 253 -0.83 -37.13 32.82
N ALA A 254 -1.82 -36.47 32.21
CA ALA A 254 -3.05 -36.15 32.91
C ALA A 254 -3.88 -37.44 32.92
N SER A 255 -3.86 -38.09 34.07
CA SER A 255 -4.63 -39.31 34.36
C SER A 255 -6.08 -39.17 33.91
N SER A 256 -6.50 -40.15 33.12
CA SER A 256 -7.90 -40.37 32.79
C SER A 256 -8.59 -40.96 34.03
N GLU A 257 -9.31 -40.14 34.80
CA GLU A 257 -10.39 -40.65 35.64
C GLU A 257 -11.72 -40.36 34.96
N SER A 258 -12.21 -41.41 34.29
CA SER A 258 -13.57 -41.54 33.77
C SER A 258 -14.58 -41.50 34.92
N ARG A 259 -15.52 -40.56 34.89
CA ARG A 259 -16.81 -40.72 35.60
C ARG A 259 -17.96 -40.57 34.63
N LEU A 260 -18.51 -41.74 34.26
CA LEU A 260 -19.87 -41.86 33.71
C LEU A 260 -20.90 -41.51 34.80
N PRO A 261 -22.06 -40.94 34.44
CA PRO A 261 -23.14 -40.68 35.40
C PRO A 261 -24.08 -41.91 35.49
N THR A 262 -24.22 -42.45 36.70
CA THR A 262 -25.22 -43.49 37.03
C THR A 262 -26.51 -42.83 37.50
N MET A 263 -27.64 -43.24 36.92
CA MET A 263 -29.00 -42.83 37.32
C MET A 263 -29.54 -43.64 38.51
N SER A 264 -30.53 -43.04 39.19
CA SER A 264 -31.56 -43.64 40.08
C SER A 264 -31.09 -44.09 41.47
N THR A 265 -31.82 -43.96 42.59
CA THR A 265 -33.26 -43.77 42.86
C THR A 265 -33.47 -43.49 44.38
N VAL A 266 -34.42 -42.59 44.71
CA VAL A 266 -35.50 -42.71 45.73
C VAL A 266 -35.21 -42.75 47.26
N SER A 267 -36.02 -41.92 47.97
CA SER A 267 -36.49 -41.97 49.39
C SER A 267 -35.57 -41.43 50.50
N ALA A 268 -36.01 -40.72 51.55
CA ALA A 268 -37.35 -40.38 52.06
C ALA A 268 -37.29 -39.27 53.16
N ILE A 269 -38.36 -38.46 53.22
CA ILE A 269 -39.17 -38.00 54.39
C ILE A 269 -38.48 -37.32 55.61
N ASN A 270 -38.91 -36.07 55.90
CA ASN A 270 -39.51 -35.59 57.18
C ASN A 270 -39.83 -34.08 57.04
N ILE A 271 -41.10 -33.65 56.95
CA ILE A 271 -42.11 -33.37 58.01
C ILE A 271 -41.77 -32.14 58.90
N GLY A 272 -42.71 -31.19 58.92
CA GLY A 272 -42.88 -30.08 59.87
C GLY A 272 -43.42 -28.83 59.14
N ASN A 273 -44.74 -28.62 59.07
CA ASN A 273 -45.58 -27.87 60.04
C ASN A 273 -45.23 -26.36 60.04
N ASP A 274 -46.11 -25.37 60.01
CA ASP A 274 -47.57 -25.25 60.19
C ASP A 274 -47.97 -23.83 59.67
N ASP A 275 -49.28 -23.61 59.48
CA ASP A 275 -50.00 -22.34 59.71
C ASP A 275 -49.74 -21.11 58.78
N ASP A 276 -50.70 -20.28 58.38
CA ASP A 276 -52.15 -20.25 58.51
C ASP A 276 -52.71 -19.13 57.58
N LEU A 277 -54.01 -19.24 57.28
CA LEU A 277 -55.01 -18.19 56.99
C LEU A 277 -54.98 -17.27 55.75
N ASP A 278 -56.02 -17.51 54.92
CA ASP A 278 -57.04 -16.59 54.40
C ASP A 278 -56.65 -15.36 53.55
N ARG A 279 -57.20 -15.29 52.32
CA ARG A 279 -58.45 -14.53 52.05
C ARG A 279 -58.90 -14.65 50.57
N THR A 280 -60.21 -14.72 50.43
CA THR A 280 -61.08 -14.88 49.25
C THR A 280 -61.04 -13.74 48.21
N GLY A 281 -61.37 -14.02 46.94
CA GLY A 281 -61.81 -12.96 46.00
C GLY A 281 -61.79 -13.23 44.48
N ARG A 282 -62.80 -13.95 43.99
CA ARG A 282 -63.44 -13.95 42.65
C ARG A 282 -62.99 -12.95 41.52
N VAL A 283 -62.77 -13.54 40.32
CA VAL A 283 -63.51 -13.35 39.03
C VAL A 283 -63.11 -12.24 38.02
N ILE A 284 -62.72 -12.73 36.82
CA ILE A 284 -62.85 -12.25 35.41
C ILE A 284 -61.89 -11.17 34.85
N ALA A 285 -61.01 -11.63 33.93
CA ALA A 285 -60.49 -11.10 32.63
C ALA A 285 -60.13 -9.61 32.45
N PRO A 286 -59.32 -9.18 31.44
CA PRO A 286 -58.77 -9.85 30.24
C PRO A 286 -57.21 -9.73 30.20
N GLU A 287 -56.42 -10.26 29.24
CA GLU A 287 -56.17 -9.68 27.92
C GLU A 287 -55.10 -10.54 27.20
N LEU A 288 -55.33 -10.81 25.92
CA LEU A 288 -54.34 -11.37 24.99
C LEU A 288 -53.27 -10.31 24.67
N VAL A 289 -52.01 -10.60 24.97
CA VAL A 289 -50.87 -9.94 24.32
C VAL A 289 -49.86 -11.00 23.91
N GLY A 290 -49.69 -11.14 22.59
CA GLY A 290 -48.75 -12.05 21.97
C GLY A 290 -47.30 -11.64 22.19
N THR A 291 -46.47 -12.63 22.46
CA THR A 291 -45.02 -12.62 22.34
C THR A 291 -44.62 -12.77 20.87
N PRO A 292 -43.60 -12.03 20.38
CA PRO A 292 -42.82 -12.45 19.24
C PRO A 292 -41.45 -13.00 19.66
N GLU A 293 -41.06 -14.02 18.91
CA GLU A 293 -39.88 -14.85 18.98
C GLU A 293 -38.56 -14.09 19.11
N ARG A 294 -37.70 -14.65 19.97
CA ARG A 294 -36.29 -14.32 20.09
C ARG A 294 -35.52 -15.27 19.16
N THR A 295 -35.13 -14.78 17.98
CA THR A 295 -34.20 -15.49 17.10
C THR A 295 -32.78 -15.38 17.67
N ASP A 296 -32.27 -16.49 18.21
CA ASP A 296 -30.89 -16.64 18.62
C ASP A 296 -29.97 -16.73 17.39
N PHE A 297 -29.17 -15.68 17.16
CA PHE A 297 -28.06 -15.72 16.22
C PHE A 297 -26.87 -16.41 16.88
N SER A 298 -26.63 -17.65 16.45
CA SER A 298 -25.40 -18.40 16.69
C SER A 298 -24.18 -17.61 16.21
N LYS A 299 -23.33 -17.18 17.15
CA LYS A 299 -22.01 -16.65 16.86
C LYS A 299 -21.11 -17.80 16.39
N SER A 300 -20.77 -17.82 15.11
CA SER A 300 -19.65 -18.63 14.62
C SER A 300 -18.33 -18.12 15.23
N PRO A 301 -17.39 -19.00 15.59
CA PRO A 301 -16.07 -18.61 16.05
C PRO A 301 -15.31 -17.90 14.92
N GLY A 302 -14.81 -16.69 15.22
CA GLY A 302 -14.19 -15.79 14.25
C GLY A 302 -12.88 -16.32 13.68
N SER A 303 -12.73 -16.14 12.37
CA SER A 303 -11.49 -16.33 11.60
C SER A 303 -10.44 -15.31 12.04
N GLN A 304 -9.27 -15.77 12.48
CA GLN A 304 -8.17 -14.96 13.05
C GLN A 304 -7.27 -14.27 12.00
N ASP A 305 -7.61 -14.38 10.70
CA ASP A 305 -6.73 -14.03 9.58
C ASP A 305 -7.09 -12.72 8.84
N ASP A 306 -8.15 -12.03 9.25
CA ASP A 306 -8.63 -10.81 8.57
C ASP A 306 -7.73 -9.57 8.79
N ALA A 307 -6.73 -9.64 9.68
CA ALA A 307 -5.94 -8.48 10.12
C ALA A 307 -4.62 -8.24 9.35
N ARG A 308 -4.36 -8.95 8.23
CA ARG A 308 -3.07 -8.91 7.52
C ARG A 308 -2.80 -7.67 6.68
N THR A 309 -3.81 -6.83 6.42
CA THR A 309 -3.68 -5.73 5.44
C THR A 309 -3.30 -4.38 6.05
N SER A 310 -3.34 -4.18 7.37
CA SER A 310 -3.07 -2.85 7.94
C SER A 310 -1.58 -2.59 8.10
N TRP A 311 -1.12 -1.42 7.63
CA TRP A 311 0.29 -1.00 7.68
C TRP A 311 0.84 -0.85 9.12
N SER A 312 0.01 -0.40 10.05
CA SER A 312 0.41 0.08 11.39
C SER A 312 -0.27 -0.70 12.54
N ARG A 313 -0.52 -2.00 12.40
CA ARG A 313 -1.13 -2.81 13.48
C ARG A 313 -0.31 -4.03 13.89
N SER A 314 0.32 -3.92 15.05
CA SER A 314 0.77 -5.06 15.84
C SER A 314 -0.39 -5.72 16.60
N ARG A 315 -0.40 -7.06 16.67
CA ARG A 315 -1.38 -7.87 17.42
C ARG A 315 -1.19 -7.66 18.92
N HIS A 316 -1.68 -6.57 19.50
CA HIS A 316 -1.68 -6.39 20.96
C HIS A 316 -3.03 -6.71 21.64
N ASN A 317 -4.09 -7.00 20.89
CA ASN A 317 -5.42 -7.28 21.46
C ASN A 317 -5.88 -8.74 21.27
N SER A 318 -5.06 -9.69 21.71
CA SER A 318 -5.53 -11.06 21.97
C SER A 318 -5.22 -11.40 23.42
N THR A 319 -6.24 -11.28 24.27
CA THR A 319 -6.26 -11.81 25.63
C THR A 319 -6.34 -13.34 25.61
N SER A 320 -5.37 -14.01 24.99
CA SER A 320 -4.99 -15.37 25.36
C SER A 320 -3.66 -15.24 26.09
N SER A 321 -3.70 -15.49 27.40
CA SER A 321 -2.58 -15.48 28.33
C SER A 321 -1.55 -16.55 27.97
N GLY A 322 -0.74 -16.27 26.96
CA GLY A 322 0.50 -16.94 26.63
C GLY A 322 1.39 -15.92 25.94
N SER A 323 2.21 -15.21 26.72
CA SER A 323 3.21 -14.29 26.18
C SER A 323 4.29 -15.10 25.45
N TYR A 324 4.01 -15.44 24.19
CA TYR A 324 5.07 -15.71 23.24
C TYR A 324 5.63 -14.34 22.86
N GLU A 325 6.53 -13.81 23.68
CA GLU A 325 7.62 -13.01 23.13
C GLU A 325 8.20 -13.88 22.01
N ARG A 326 8.01 -13.47 20.75
CA ARG A 326 8.70 -14.12 19.63
C ARG A 326 10.17 -13.80 19.87
N ARG A 327 10.87 -14.65 20.61
CA ARG A 327 12.33 -14.68 20.57
C ARG A 327 12.71 -14.85 19.11
N ALA A 328 13.81 -14.20 18.72
CA ALA A 328 14.44 -14.37 17.43
C ALA A 328 14.38 -15.84 17.02
N THR A 329 13.62 -16.13 15.97
CA THR A 329 13.32 -17.50 15.59
C THR A 329 14.59 -18.12 15.03
N ARG A 330 14.85 -19.35 15.44
CA ARG A 330 15.98 -20.10 14.91
C ARG A 330 15.66 -20.45 13.46
N ALA A 331 16.49 -19.99 12.54
CA ALA A 331 16.31 -20.23 11.12
C ALA A 331 17.44 -21.09 10.55
N LEU A 332 17.09 -22.00 9.63
CA LEU A 332 18.02 -22.87 8.93
C LEU A 332 18.35 -22.29 7.54
N PRO A 333 19.60 -21.83 7.31
CA PRO A 333 20.00 -21.31 6.01
C PRO A 333 20.31 -22.43 5.01
N ILE A 334 19.67 -22.36 3.84
CA ILE A 334 19.92 -23.24 2.69
C ILE A 334 20.14 -22.39 1.45
N ILE A 335 21.18 -22.74 0.67
CA ILE A 335 21.45 -22.15 -0.65
C ILE A 335 20.90 -23.08 -1.72
N PHE A 336 20.15 -22.51 -2.66
CA PHE A 336 19.67 -23.15 -3.86
C PHE A 336 20.34 -22.56 -5.08
N TYR A 337 20.81 -23.39 -5.99
CA TYR A 337 21.44 -22.94 -7.23
C TYR A 337 21.14 -23.90 -8.38
N ARG A 338 21.16 -23.38 -9.60
CA ARG A 338 21.04 -24.22 -10.80
C ARG A 338 22.42 -24.81 -11.11
N PRO A 339 22.60 -26.15 -11.11
CA PRO A 339 23.89 -26.75 -11.44
C PRO A 339 24.24 -26.50 -12.92
N LEU A 340 25.54 -26.33 -13.20
CA LEU A 340 26.06 -26.01 -14.55
C LEU A 340 26.13 -27.22 -15.48
N SER A 341 26.02 -28.42 -14.94
CA SER A 341 26.09 -29.69 -15.65
C SER A 341 24.90 -30.57 -15.23
N GLU A 342 24.47 -31.46 -16.12
CA GLU A 342 23.47 -32.47 -15.75
C GLU A 342 23.91 -33.17 -14.46
N PRO A 343 22.97 -33.42 -13.53
CA PRO A 343 23.32 -33.99 -12.25
C PRO A 343 24.04 -35.31 -12.51
N ASN A 344 25.31 -35.38 -12.13
CA ASN A 344 25.88 -36.68 -11.78
C ASN A 344 24.96 -37.20 -10.67
N ASP A 345 24.27 -38.30 -10.96
CA ASP A 345 23.07 -38.91 -10.34
C ASP A 345 23.16 -39.26 -8.84
N ASN A 346 24.04 -38.57 -8.10
CA ASN A 346 24.36 -38.83 -6.71
C ASN A 346 23.54 -37.95 -5.74
N GLY A 347 22.88 -36.91 -6.22
CA GLY A 347 21.99 -36.07 -5.40
C GLY A 347 20.61 -36.72 -5.32
N ARG A 348 20.18 -37.13 -4.12
CA ARG A 348 18.79 -37.57 -3.93
C ARG A 348 17.84 -36.42 -4.20
N GLU A 349 16.73 -36.72 -4.87
CA GLU A 349 15.67 -35.74 -4.99
C GLU A 349 15.04 -35.42 -3.63
N ILE A 350 14.76 -34.14 -3.40
CA ILE A 350 14.06 -33.68 -2.21
C ILE A 350 12.56 -33.84 -2.44
N TYR A 351 12.00 -34.91 -1.87
CA TYR A 351 10.57 -35.21 -1.96
C TYR A 351 9.70 -34.37 -1.03
N ASP A 352 10.21 -33.94 0.13
CA ASP A 352 9.48 -33.04 1.03
C ASP A 352 10.45 -32.07 1.73
N MET A 353 10.25 -30.78 1.49
CA MET A 353 11.03 -29.71 2.11
C MET A 353 10.84 -29.61 3.62
N CYS A 354 9.64 -29.92 4.13
CA CYS A 354 9.36 -29.89 5.56
C CYS A 354 10.21 -30.94 6.30
N ASP A 355 10.22 -32.17 5.78
CA ASP A 355 11.02 -33.26 6.33
C ASP A 355 12.51 -32.98 6.20
N LEU A 356 12.94 -32.41 5.06
CA LEU A 356 14.33 -32.00 4.87
C LEU A 356 14.77 -31.00 5.95
N VAL A 357 14.02 -29.91 6.14
CA VAL A 357 14.35 -28.86 7.13
C VAL A 357 14.40 -29.45 8.54
N LYS A 358 13.41 -30.25 8.92
CA LYS A 358 13.39 -30.95 10.23
C LYS A 358 14.56 -31.91 10.41
N SER A 359 14.94 -32.64 9.35
CA SER A 359 16.06 -33.58 9.40
C SER A 359 17.41 -32.86 9.55
N LEU A 360 17.57 -31.73 8.89
CA LEU A 360 18.78 -30.92 8.97
C LEU A 360 18.91 -30.31 10.36
N ASP A 361 17.82 -29.80 10.93
CA ASP A 361 17.82 -29.24 12.29
C ASP A 361 18.27 -30.25 13.35
N LYS A 362 17.69 -31.47 13.33
CA LYS A 362 18.06 -32.55 14.24
C LYS A 362 19.53 -32.97 14.13
N ASN A 363 20.14 -32.77 12.96
CA ASN A 363 21.51 -33.18 12.67
C ASN A 363 22.55 -32.07 12.85
N VAL A 364 22.15 -30.86 13.30
CA VAL A 364 23.07 -29.72 13.51
C VAL A 364 24.23 -30.07 14.47
N ALA A 365 24.02 -30.99 15.41
CA ALA A 365 25.07 -31.45 16.34
C ALA A 365 26.12 -32.38 15.68
N ASN A 366 25.82 -33.00 14.54
CA ASN A 366 26.65 -34.01 13.88
C ASN A 366 27.32 -33.52 12.57
N THR A 367 27.07 -32.28 12.17
CA THR A 367 27.54 -31.69 10.91
C THR A 367 29.05 -31.33 10.93
N ARG A 368 29.92 -32.35 10.97
CA ARG A 368 31.32 -32.23 10.50
C ARG A 368 31.49 -32.57 9.01
N ARG A 369 30.37 -32.75 8.28
CA ARG A 369 30.34 -33.01 6.83
C ARG A 369 29.72 -31.82 6.08
N SER A 370 30.24 -30.62 6.35
CA SER A 370 29.87 -29.41 5.62
C SER A 370 30.31 -29.54 4.15
N TYR A 371 29.55 -28.94 3.23
CA TYR A 371 29.77 -28.86 1.77
C TYR A 371 29.13 -29.90 0.84
N GLN A 372 28.51 -30.98 1.32
CA GLN A 372 27.80 -31.90 0.41
C GLN A 372 26.42 -31.37 0.01
N ILE A 373 26.07 -31.53 -1.26
CA ILE A 373 24.72 -31.29 -1.79
C ILE A 373 23.76 -32.23 -1.05
N VAL A 374 22.71 -31.67 -0.46
CA VAL A 374 21.76 -32.48 0.32
C VAL A 374 20.69 -33.08 -0.58
N GLY A 375 20.38 -32.40 -1.68
CA GLY A 375 19.54 -32.97 -2.73
C GLY A 375 19.21 -31.96 -3.81
N THR A 376 18.30 -32.35 -4.71
CA THR A 376 17.79 -31.50 -5.78
C THR A 376 16.28 -31.29 -5.64
N LEU A 377 15.83 -30.05 -5.81
CA LEU A 377 14.42 -29.68 -5.91
C LEU A 377 13.98 -29.59 -7.35
N GLY A 378 12.83 -30.20 -7.66
CA GLY A 378 12.23 -30.17 -9.00
C GLY A 378 12.80 -31.23 -9.94
N HIS A 379 12.17 -31.37 -11.11
CA HIS A 379 12.47 -32.40 -12.10
C HIS A 379 12.79 -31.81 -13.48
N GLY A 380 13.60 -32.54 -14.27
CA GLY A 380 13.93 -32.19 -15.66
C GLY A 380 14.80 -30.93 -15.78
N GLY A 381 14.60 -30.12 -16.83
CA GLY A 381 15.37 -28.88 -17.06
C GLY A 381 15.11 -27.74 -16.07
N ARG A 382 14.31 -27.99 -15.02
CA ARG A 382 13.88 -27.01 -14.02
C ARG A 382 14.15 -27.55 -12.62
N HIS A 383 15.43 -27.68 -12.27
CA HIS A 383 15.85 -28.17 -10.96
C HIS A 383 16.86 -27.23 -10.28
N PHE A 384 16.88 -27.28 -8.95
CA PHE A 384 17.78 -26.53 -8.09
C PHE A 384 18.49 -27.47 -7.12
N ALA A 385 19.82 -27.44 -7.07
CA ALA A 385 20.58 -28.15 -6.05
C ALA A 385 20.53 -27.38 -4.73
N ALA A 386 20.30 -28.09 -3.62
CA ALA A 386 20.21 -27.53 -2.28
C ALA A 386 21.47 -27.87 -1.47
N ARG A 387 22.01 -26.87 -0.79
CA ARG A 387 23.16 -27.02 0.10
C ARG A 387 22.97 -26.20 1.38
N PRO A 388 23.08 -26.82 2.58
CA PRO A 388 23.00 -26.09 3.83
C PRO A 388 24.21 -25.18 3.99
N ILE A 389 24.02 -24.03 4.64
CA ILE A 389 25.11 -23.16 5.07
C ILE A 389 25.54 -23.60 6.47
N ASP A 390 26.85 -23.65 6.71
CA ASP A 390 27.42 -24.09 7.97
C ASP A 390 26.99 -23.13 9.11
N PRO A 391 26.27 -23.61 10.14
CA PRO A 391 25.85 -22.78 11.26
C PRO A 391 27.01 -22.32 12.14
N ALA A 392 28.19 -22.96 12.08
CA ALA A 392 29.33 -22.61 12.93
C ALA A 392 29.93 -21.21 12.63
N THR A 393 29.56 -20.59 11.51
CA THR A 393 30.08 -19.27 11.10
C THR A 393 29.09 -18.12 11.28
N THR A 394 27.83 -18.39 11.63
CA THR A 394 26.82 -17.33 11.68
C THR A 394 25.80 -17.56 12.79
N ASP A 395 25.65 -16.55 13.64
CA ASP A 395 24.42 -16.38 14.39
C ASP A 395 23.26 -16.28 13.37
N ASN A 396 22.32 -17.24 13.41
CA ASN A 396 21.31 -17.46 12.38
C ASN A 396 19.93 -16.95 12.82
N HIS A 397 19.94 -16.01 13.75
CA HIS A 397 18.73 -15.33 14.18
C HIS A 397 18.29 -14.33 13.11
N VAL A 398 17.05 -14.50 12.64
CA VAL A 398 16.38 -13.59 11.72
C VAL A 398 15.16 -13.06 12.44
N ILE A 399 14.97 -11.74 12.40
CA ILE A 399 13.89 -11.04 13.10
C ILE A 399 13.09 -10.24 12.07
N SER A 400 11.77 -10.30 12.17
CA SER A 400 10.90 -9.50 11.32
C SER A 400 11.14 -8.01 11.51
N LEU A 401 11.07 -7.22 10.44
CA LEU A 401 11.14 -5.76 10.56
C LEU A 401 10.00 -5.20 11.42
N ASP A 402 8.84 -5.88 11.47
CA ASP A 402 7.75 -5.44 12.36
C ASP A 402 8.16 -5.47 13.84
N GLU A 403 8.99 -6.45 14.22
CA GLU A 403 9.53 -6.61 15.57
C GLU A 403 10.76 -5.72 15.81
N LYS A 404 11.67 -5.63 14.82
CA LYS A 404 12.87 -4.78 14.91
C LYS A 404 12.54 -3.29 14.95
N LEU A 405 11.40 -2.89 14.38
CA LEU A 405 10.93 -1.51 14.25
C LEU A 405 9.62 -1.32 15.06
N PRO A 406 9.70 -1.29 16.40
CA PRO A 406 8.52 -1.27 17.27
C PRO A 406 7.63 -0.05 17.03
N GLU A 407 6.33 -0.19 17.30
CA GLU A 407 5.34 0.87 17.07
C GLU A 407 5.39 1.99 18.11
N ALA A 408 5.65 1.66 19.38
CA ALA A 408 5.51 2.58 20.50
C ALA A 408 6.77 3.40 20.80
N GLU A 409 7.92 3.00 20.26
CA GLU A 409 9.24 3.51 20.62
C GLU A 409 9.99 4.06 19.40
N GLU A 410 10.93 4.97 19.67
CA GLU A 410 11.90 5.38 18.65
C GLU A 410 12.84 4.22 18.37
N TRP A 411 13.19 4.06 17.10
CA TRP A 411 14.03 2.94 16.69
C TRP A 411 15.47 3.19 17.11
N LEU A 412 16.06 2.22 17.82
CA LEU A 412 17.47 2.20 18.20
C LEU A 412 18.39 1.87 17.03
N LEU A 413 18.11 2.42 15.85
CA LEU A 413 18.87 2.25 14.63
C LEU A 413 19.54 3.56 14.25
N SER A 414 20.83 3.48 13.94
CA SER A 414 21.55 4.61 13.36
C SER A 414 20.88 5.05 12.05
N ARG A 415 21.01 6.33 11.72
CA ARG A 415 20.52 6.86 10.44
C ARG A 415 21.08 6.09 9.25
N GLN A 416 22.35 5.68 9.31
CA GLN A 416 22.98 4.86 8.29
C GLN A 416 22.23 3.53 8.09
N GLN A 417 21.95 2.78 9.16
CA GLN A 417 21.20 1.52 9.09
C GLN A 417 19.79 1.73 8.55
N ARG A 418 19.09 2.79 8.97
CA ARG A 418 17.74 3.11 8.47
C ARG A 418 17.74 3.40 6.95
N VAL A 419 18.76 4.10 6.45
CA VAL A 419 18.89 4.37 5.01
C VAL A 419 19.34 3.12 4.23
N ASP A 420 20.20 2.26 4.80
CA ASP A 420 20.54 0.96 4.21
C ASP A 420 19.29 0.07 4.06
N ILE A 421 18.46 0.00 5.10
CA ILE A 421 17.15 -0.68 5.05
C ILE A 421 16.26 -0.07 3.96
N ALA A 422 16.16 1.26 3.87
CA ALA A 422 15.38 1.95 2.84
C ALA A 422 15.82 1.59 1.42
N GLN A 423 17.13 1.58 1.17
CA GLN A 423 17.69 1.20 -0.13
C GLN A 423 17.40 -0.26 -0.47
N ARG A 424 17.55 -1.16 0.51
CA ARG A 424 17.32 -2.60 0.36
C ARG A 424 15.84 -2.94 0.14
N LEU A 425 14.93 -2.22 0.81
CA LEU A 425 13.50 -2.35 0.57
C LEU A 425 13.15 -1.90 -0.85
N ALA A 426 13.63 -0.73 -1.28
CA ALA A 426 13.40 -0.27 -2.65
C ALA A 426 13.94 -1.28 -3.69
N LEU A 427 15.11 -1.86 -3.46
CA LEU A 427 15.66 -2.93 -4.29
C LEU A 427 14.75 -4.17 -4.30
N ALA A 428 14.28 -4.61 -3.14
CA ALA A 428 13.36 -5.74 -3.03
C ALA A 428 12.07 -5.49 -3.81
N ILE A 429 11.49 -4.29 -3.71
CA ILE A 429 10.32 -3.91 -4.49
C ILE A 429 10.60 -4.04 -6.00
N VAL A 430 11.70 -3.47 -6.49
CA VAL A 430 12.08 -3.52 -7.93
C VAL A 430 12.33 -4.95 -8.42
N GLN A 431 12.86 -5.82 -7.56
CA GLN A 431 13.20 -7.20 -7.90
C GLN A 431 11.99 -8.14 -7.83
N PHE A 432 11.12 -7.98 -6.84
CA PHE A 432 10.08 -8.94 -6.49
C PHE A 432 8.67 -8.52 -6.88
N TRP A 433 8.40 -7.29 -7.34
CA TRP A 433 7.03 -6.79 -7.60
C TRP A 433 6.16 -7.68 -8.51
N SER A 434 6.76 -8.40 -9.46
CA SER A 434 6.07 -9.30 -10.41
C SER A 434 6.16 -10.77 -9.98
N THR A 435 6.51 -11.03 -8.72
CA THR A 435 6.73 -12.36 -8.19
C THR A 435 5.75 -12.71 -7.07
N SER A 436 5.57 -14.00 -6.80
CA SER A 436 4.72 -14.49 -5.70
C SER A 436 5.29 -14.26 -4.30
N TRP A 437 6.51 -13.73 -4.19
CA TRP A 437 7.19 -13.49 -2.92
C TRP A 437 6.66 -12.26 -2.19
N ILE A 438 6.24 -11.23 -2.93
CA ILE A 438 5.72 -9.99 -2.35
C ILE A 438 4.28 -9.74 -2.78
N ASP A 439 3.43 -9.39 -1.82
CA ASP A 439 2.05 -8.99 -2.10
C ASP A 439 1.98 -7.49 -2.43
N ARG A 440 0.92 -7.08 -3.15
CA ARG A 440 0.62 -5.66 -3.38
C ARG A 440 0.32 -4.93 -2.07
N TRP A 441 -0.12 -5.65 -1.04
CA TRP A 441 -0.47 -5.15 0.28
C TRP A 441 0.58 -5.51 1.35
N TRP A 442 1.86 -5.55 0.96
CA TRP A 442 2.95 -5.92 1.87
C TRP A 442 3.05 -5.01 3.10
N THR A 443 3.51 -5.55 4.21
CA THR A 443 3.72 -4.88 5.49
C THR A 443 5.15 -5.11 5.98
N TRP A 444 5.54 -4.48 7.09
CA TRP A 444 6.81 -4.78 7.74
C TRP A 444 7.01 -6.25 8.12
N ARG A 445 5.93 -7.05 8.21
CA ARG A 445 6.02 -8.50 8.48
C ARG A 445 6.52 -9.32 7.31
N ASP A 446 6.35 -8.81 6.10
CA ASP A 446 6.77 -9.49 4.87
C ASP A 446 8.28 -9.29 4.61
N PHE A 447 8.98 -8.67 5.57
CA PHE A 447 10.41 -8.45 5.54
C PHE A 447 11.03 -8.80 6.88
N SER A 448 12.24 -9.34 6.82
CA SER A 448 13.03 -9.68 8.00
C SER A 448 14.48 -9.26 7.81
N VAL A 449 15.19 -9.09 8.92
CA VAL A 449 16.61 -8.78 8.94
C VAL A 449 17.35 -9.77 9.80
N LYS A 450 18.59 -10.06 9.44
CA LYS A 450 19.48 -10.85 10.30
C LYS A 450 19.77 -10.06 11.58
N ASP A 451 19.54 -10.67 12.74
CA ASP A 451 19.84 -10.04 14.02
C ASP A 451 21.32 -10.18 14.33
N GLY A 452 21.99 -9.03 14.46
CA GLY A 452 23.43 -8.95 14.72
C GLY A 452 23.99 -7.57 14.41
N ASP A 453 25.12 -7.22 15.05
CA ASP A 453 25.82 -5.94 14.88
C ASP A 453 26.58 -5.81 13.54
N ALA A 454 26.10 -6.49 12.50
CA ALA A 454 26.69 -6.36 11.19
C ALA A 454 26.59 -4.91 10.70
N ARG A 455 27.73 -4.35 10.25
CA ARG A 455 27.77 -3.04 9.57
C ARG A 455 26.89 -3.00 8.33
N GLU A 456 26.52 -4.15 7.79
CA GLU A 456 25.70 -4.31 6.60
C GLU A 456 24.39 -5.04 6.94
N VAL A 457 23.25 -4.43 6.62
CA VAL A 457 21.94 -5.01 6.94
C VAL A 457 21.60 -6.11 5.94
N GLN A 458 21.49 -7.37 6.36
CA GLN A 458 20.95 -8.41 5.47
C GLN A 458 19.43 -8.41 5.55
N LEU A 459 18.77 -8.00 4.47
CA LEU A 459 17.32 -7.96 4.34
C LEU A 459 16.81 -9.21 3.61
N PHE A 460 15.69 -9.72 4.08
CA PHE A 460 15.01 -10.89 3.51
C PHE A 460 13.56 -10.53 3.21
N VAL A 461 13.00 -11.14 2.16
CA VAL A 461 11.56 -11.14 1.89
C VAL A 461 10.97 -12.40 2.53
N THR A 462 10.06 -12.22 3.46
CA THR A 462 9.42 -13.29 4.23
C THR A 462 8.16 -13.76 3.52
N ARG A 463 8.03 -15.07 3.34
CA ARG A 463 6.83 -15.68 2.76
C ARG A 463 6.43 -16.92 3.52
N THR A 464 5.17 -16.98 3.92
CA THR A 464 4.55 -18.23 4.40
C THR A 464 4.20 -19.14 3.22
N ILE A 465 4.78 -20.33 3.19
CA ILE A 465 4.58 -21.35 2.16
C ILE A 465 3.65 -22.44 2.72
N PHE A 466 2.54 -22.69 2.04
CA PHE A 466 1.59 -23.74 2.41
C PHE A 466 1.77 -24.95 1.49
N ALA A 467 1.61 -26.15 2.05
CA ALA A 467 1.52 -27.38 1.28
C ALA A 467 0.37 -27.28 0.25
N PRO A 468 0.50 -27.85 -0.97
CA PRO A 468 -0.53 -27.75 -2.02
C PRO A 468 -1.91 -28.27 -1.62
N THR A 469 -1.97 -29.20 -0.66
CA THR A 469 -3.21 -29.79 -0.11
C THR A 469 -3.89 -28.90 0.92
N SER A 470 -3.20 -27.86 1.42
CA SER A 470 -3.75 -26.91 2.39
C SER A 470 -4.33 -25.70 1.64
N GLU A 471 -5.66 -25.56 1.64
CA GLU A 471 -6.32 -24.38 1.10
C GLU A 471 -6.00 -23.14 1.95
N ALA A 472 -5.07 -22.32 1.48
CA ALA A 472 -4.89 -20.98 2.02
C ALA A 472 -6.11 -20.13 1.65
N LYS A 473 -6.91 -19.73 2.64
CA LYS A 473 -7.98 -18.76 2.43
C LYS A 473 -7.38 -17.42 2.01
N PRO A 474 -7.92 -16.74 0.98
CA PRO A 474 -7.46 -15.41 0.60
C PRO A 474 -7.62 -14.46 1.79
N THR A 475 -6.52 -13.83 2.19
CA THR A 475 -6.43 -12.97 3.37
C THR A 475 -6.97 -11.57 3.05
N GLY A 476 -8.04 -11.17 3.74
CA GLY A 476 -8.47 -9.78 3.94
C GLY A 476 -8.97 -9.03 2.70
N THR A 477 -10.09 -8.32 2.83
CA THR A 477 -10.48 -7.32 1.82
C THR A 477 -9.60 -6.08 2.02
N PRO A 478 -8.93 -5.54 0.98
CA PRO A 478 -8.13 -4.33 1.15
C PRO A 478 -9.02 -3.13 1.50
N ALA A 479 -8.47 -2.23 2.32
CA ALA A 479 -9.16 -1.00 2.71
C ALA A 479 -9.63 -0.19 1.48
N ARG A 480 -10.74 0.54 1.64
CA ARG A 480 -11.38 1.26 0.52
C ARG A 480 -10.48 2.30 -0.14
N ILE A 481 -9.57 2.94 0.60
CA ILE A 481 -8.64 3.94 0.06
C ILE A 481 -7.83 3.39 -1.11
N TRP A 482 -7.49 2.10 -1.06
CA TRP A 482 -6.71 1.44 -2.10
C TRP A 482 -7.44 1.28 -3.43
N ARG A 483 -8.76 1.50 -3.48
CA ARG A 483 -9.51 1.61 -4.75
C ARG A 483 -9.24 2.93 -5.48
N PHE A 484 -8.71 3.93 -4.77
CA PHE A 484 -8.44 5.26 -5.30
C PHE A 484 -6.95 5.51 -5.53
N LEU A 485 -6.08 4.76 -4.84
CA LEU A 485 -4.63 4.84 -5.02
C LEU A 485 -4.19 3.90 -6.15
N ARG A 486 -3.31 4.41 -7.04
CA ARG A 486 -2.90 3.69 -8.26
C ARG A 486 -2.01 2.49 -7.97
N GLU A 487 -0.93 2.71 -7.21
CA GLU A 487 0.10 1.69 -6.97
C GLU A 487 0.31 1.47 -5.47
N PRO A 488 -0.46 0.57 -4.84
CA PRO A 488 -0.34 0.28 -3.41
C PRO A 488 1.09 -0.06 -2.96
N LEU A 489 1.79 -0.82 -3.80
CA LEU A 489 3.15 -1.28 -3.53
C LEU A 489 4.17 -0.13 -3.46
N LEU A 490 4.02 0.92 -4.28
CA LEU A 490 4.85 2.13 -4.20
C LEU A 490 4.41 3.05 -3.06
N VAL A 491 3.11 3.21 -2.83
CA VAL A 491 2.61 4.04 -1.73
C VAL A 491 3.10 3.51 -0.38
N ARG A 492 3.08 2.19 -0.18
CA ARG A 492 3.63 1.56 1.04
C ARG A 492 5.13 1.71 1.15
N LEU A 493 5.86 1.66 0.04
CA LEU A 493 7.28 2.04 0.04
C LEU A 493 7.45 3.48 0.50
N GLY A 494 6.60 4.41 0.04
CA GLY A 494 6.57 5.79 0.51
C GLY A 494 6.36 5.90 2.03
N PHE A 495 5.42 5.14 2.60
CA PHE A 495 5.23 5.08 4.06
C PHE A 495 6.48 4.57 4.77
N ALA A 496 7.03 3.46 4.29
CA ALA A 496 8.24 2.85 4.86
C ALA A 496 9.43 3.82 4.88
N LEU A 497 9.65 4.54 3.78
CA LEU A 497 10.72 5.51 3.66
C LEU A 497 10.52 6.70 4.62
N ILE A 498 9.28 7.15 4.85
CA ILE A 498 9.01 8.19 5.85
C ILE A 498 9.34 7.68 7.25
N GLU A 499 8.87 6.49 7.61
CA GLU A 499 9.10 5.92 8.94
C GLU A 499 10.60 5.69 9.16
N LEU A 500 11.33 5.19 8.15
CA LEU A 500 12.79 5.06 8.16
C LEU A 500 13.52 6.39 8.22
N ALA A 501 13.03 7.44 7.58
CA ALA A 501 13.61 8.77 7.70
C ALA A 501 13.46 9.36 9.10
N LEU A 502 12.29 9.16 9.72
CA LEU A 502 11.95 9.73 11.03
C LEU A 502 12.40 8.84 12.21
N GLY A 503 12.63 7.55 11.98
CA GLY A 503 13.04 6.61 13.02
C GLY A 503 11.89 6.19 13.94
N MET A 504 10.66 6.26 13.45
CA MET A 504 9.45 5.92 14.19
C MET A 504 8.29 5.65 13.23
N ARG A 505 7.26 4.92 13.69
CA ARG A 505 6.04 4.66 12.89
C ARG A 505 5.21 5.92 12.66
N LEU A 506 4.44 5.95 11.57
CA LEU A 506 3.50 7.05 11.26
C LEU A 506 2.43 7.22 12.34
N SER A 507 1.96 6.10 12.92
CA SER A 507 1.04 6.09 14.05
C SER A 507 1.59 6.89 15.24
N ARG A 508 2.84 6.62 15.62
CA ARG A 508 3.55 7.30 16.71
C ARG A 508 3.79 8.77 16.41
N TRP A 509 4.22 9.09 15.19
CA TRP A 509 4.43 10.47 14.77
C TRP A 509 3.16 11.31 14.91
N ARG A 510 1.99 10.75 14.56
CA ARG A 510 0.70 11.42 14.77
C ARG A 510 0.41 11.69 16.24
N GLU A 511 0.70 10.74 17.13
CA GLU A 511 0.47 10.90 18.56
C GLU A 511 1.30 12.04 19.15
N LEU A 512 2.60 12.09 18.83
CA LEU A 512 3.52 13.13 19.30
C LEU A 512 3.08 14.53 18.85
N ARG A 513 2.54 14.65 17.64
CA ARG A 513 2.05 15.94 17.09
C ARG A 513 0.63 16.29 17.54
N LYS A 514 -0.12 15.36 18.14
CA LYS A 514 -1.51 15.56 18.62
C LYS A 514 -1.64 16.15 20.04
N TYR A 515 -0.58 16.74 20.61
CA TYR A 515 -0.66 17.55 21.84
C TYR A 515 -1.39 18.90 21.64
N GLY A 516 -2.51 18.87 20.91
CA GLY A 516 -3.41 19.99 20.63
C GLY A 516 -4.61 19.52 19.80
N ASN A 517 -5.67 19.11 20.49
CA ASN A 517 -7.05 18.85 20.03
C ASN A 517 -7.43 17.46 19.46
N THR A 518 -8.30 16.82 20.24
CA THR A 518 -9.37 15.85 19.90
C THR A 518 -8.95 14.46 19.44
N THR A 519 -8.95 13.53 20.39
CA THR A 519 -9.04 12.09 20.21
C THR A 519 -10.45 11.71 19.72
N VAL A 520 -10.64 11.62 18.40
CA VAL A 520 -11.83 10.94 17.85
C VAL A 520 -11.55 9.44 17.85
N THR A 521 -11.89 8.78 18.95
CA THR A 521 -11.95 7.32 19.07
C THR A 521 -13.27 6.85 18.46
N GLY A 522 -13.28 6.32 17.23
CA GLY A 522 -14.52 5.75 16.68
C GLY A 522 -14.60 5.42 15.18
N PHE A 523 -13.54 5.49 14.40
CA PHE A 523 -13.60 5.09 12.98
C PHE A 523 -13.09 3.65 12.80
N GLY A 524 -13.81 2.84 12.00
CA GLY A 524 -13.51 1.44 11.74
C GLY A 524 -12.15 1.21 11.06
N GLU A 525 -11.75 -0.05 10.92
CA GLU A 525 -10.42 -0.50 10.44
C GLU A 525 -10.05 0.05 9.05
N ASP A 526 -11.04 0.31 8.19
CA ASP A 526 -10.90 1.00 6.89
C ASP A 526 -10.26 2.42 6.98
N SER A 527 -10.16 3.00 8.18
CA SER A 527 -9.66 4.37 8.39
C SER A 527 -8.15 4.47 8.68
N GLN A 528 -7.44 3.37 8.98
CA GLN A 528 -6.02 3.48 9.36
C GLN A 528 -5.12 3.85 8.19
N ASP A 529 -5.22 3.11 7.08
CA ASP A 529 -4.37 3.36 5.90
C ASP A 529 -4.66 4.75 5.29
N GLU A 530 -5.92 5.22 5.39
CA GLU A 530 -6.30 6.59 5.01
C GLU A 530 -5.65 7.64 5.90
N ARG A 531 -5.66 7.44 7.22
CA ARG A 531 -4.93 8.31 8.14
C ARG A 531 -3.43 8.29 7.87
N ASP A 532 -2.84 7.12 7.61
CA ASP A 532 -1.40 6.97 7.32
C ASP A 532 -1.04 7.72 6.04
N TYR A 533 -1.86 7.61 4.99
CA TYR A 533 -1.70 8.37 3.76
C TYR A 533 -1.78 9.89 3.97
N ASP A 534 -2.81 10.37 4.68
CA ASP A 534 -2.94 11.80 4.99
C ASP A 534 -1.78 12.35 5.83
N THR A 535 -1.29 11.53 6.76
CA THR A 535 -0.12 11.86 7.58
C THR A 535 1.12 11.98 6.71
N ALA A 536 1.35 11.03 5.83
CA ALA A 536 2.46 11.01 4.90
C ALA A 536 2.47 12.25 3.98
N LEU A 537 1.30 12.61 3.42
CA LEU A 537 1.16 13.84 2.62
C LEU A 537 1.39 15.11 3.44
N THR A 538 0.98 15.14 4.71
CA THR A 538 1.24 16.27 5.61
C THR A 538 2.73 16.43 5.89
N ILE A 539 3.45 15.33 6.11
CA ILE A 539 4.90 15.31 6.31
C ILE A 539 5.63 15.85 5.06
N LEU A 540 5.22 15.39 3.86
CA LEU A 540 5.77 15.89 2.60
C LEU A 540 5.50 17.38 2.38
N GLY A 541 4.25 17.82 2.56
CA GLY A 541 3.85 19.21 2.34
C GLY A 541 4.57 20.19 3.27
N ARG A 542 4.94 19.74 4.47
CA ARG A 542 5.73 20.52 5.44
C ARG A 542 7.23 20.44 5.23
N LYS A 543 7.72 19.68 4.24
CA LYS A 543 9.14 19.53 3.93
C LYS A 543 10.00 19.00 5.09
N ILE A 544 9.41 18.20 5.97
CA ILE A 544 10.12 17.66 7.15
C ILE A 544 11.28 16.75 6.71
N LEU A 545 11.09 15.94 5.67
CA LEU A 545 12.12 15.00 5.19
C LEU A 545 13.31 15.71 4.54
N GLN A 546 13.11 16.92 4.00
CA GLN A 546 14.18 17.76 3.49
C GLN A 546 15.13 18.18 4.61
N GLU A 547 14.57 18.57 5.75
CA GLU A 547 15.31 18.99 6.94
C GLU A 547 15.98 17.80 7.63
N GLU A 548 15.25 16.68 7.76
CA GLU A 548 15.74 15.48 8.44
C GLU A 548 16.77 14.71 7.61
N VAL A 549 16.50 14.49 6.31
CA VAL A 549 17.29 13.61 5.45
C VAL A 549 18.00 14.35 4.32
N SER A 550 17.26 14.70 3.27
CA SER A 550 17.73 15.51 2.13
C SER A 550 16.60 15.84 1.17
N VAL A 551 16.85 16.82 0.30
CA VAL A 551 15.94 17.15 -0.83
C VAL A 551 15.72 15.97 -1.76
N ALA A 552 16.79 15.22 -2.07
CA ALA A 552 16.70 14.05 -2.93
C ALA A 552 15.84 12.94 -2.30
N TYR A 553 16.02 12.68 -1.01
CA TYR A 553 15.23 11.69 -0.29
C TYR A 553 13.74 12.06 -0.26
N GLN A 554 13.42 13.34 -0.03
CA GLN A 554 12.03 13.80 -0.07
C GLN A 554 11.41 13.62 -1.47
N ALA A 555 12.16 13.92 -2.53
CA ALA A 555 11.68 13.72 -3.90
C ALA A 555 11.39 12.24 -4.21
N VAL A 556 12.21 11.32 -3.69
CA VAL A 556 11.96 9.87 -3.78
C VAL A 556 10.65 9.49 -3.09
N VAL A 557 10.43 9.97 -1.87
CA VAL A 557 9.18 9.69 -1.12
C VAL A 557 7.97 10.26 -1.85
N GLU A 558 8.08 11.47 -2.40
CA GLU A 558 7.03 12.10 -3.20
C GLU A 558 6.70 11.27 -4.44
N ALA A 559 7.72 10.77 -5.16
CA ALA A 559 7.56 9.87 -6.30
C ALA A 559 6.81 8.59 -5.93
N CYS A 560 7.14 7.99 -4.79
CA CYS A 560 6.46 6.80 -4.27
C CYS A 560 4.98 7.05 -3.93
N LEU A 561 4.66 8.14 -3.22
CA LEU A 561 3.29 8.42 -2.79
C LEU A 561 2.39 8.89 -3.94
N LYS A 562 2.92 9.70 -4.86
CA LYS A 562 2.17 10.18 -6.03
C LYS A 562 2.16 9.19 -7.20
N CYS A 563 3.07 8.21 -7.18
CA CYS A 563 3.28 7.26 -8.27
C CYS A 563 3.61 7.96 -9.60
N GLU A 564 4.27 9.12 -9.53
CA GLU A 564 4.67 9.93 -10.69
C GLU A 564 5.90 10.77 -10.38
N VAL A 565 6.68 11.08 -11.40
CA VAL A 565 7.83 11.99 -11.31
C VAL A 565 7.70 13.07 -12.37
N VAL A 566 7.64 14.32 -11.93
CA VAL A 566 7.55 15.49 -12.81
C VAL A 566 8.95 15.92 -13.22
N ARG A 567 9.18 16.00 -14.54
CA ARG A 567 10.42 16.50 -15.14
C ARG A 567 10.12 17.69 -16.04
N GLU A 568 11.18 18.39 -16.44
CA GLU A 568 11.11 19.42 -17.49
C GLU A 568 10.51 18.89 -18.80
N THR A 569 10.71 17.60 -19.10
CA THR A 569 10.22 16.93 -20.31
C THR A 569 8.84 16.28 -20.15
N GLY A 570 8.13 16.53 -19.05
CA GLY A 570 6.82 15.92 -18.75
C GLY A 570 6.81 15.04 -17.50
N ALA A 571 5.64 14.46 -17.19
CA ALA A 571 5.45 13.60 -16.03
C ALA A 571 5.55 12.11 -16.40
N ILE A 572 6.40 11.37 -15.69
CA ILE A 572 6.52 9.92 -15.83
C ILE A 572 5.65 9.26 -14.76
N SER A 573 4.65 8.48 -15.18
CA SER A 573 3.88 7.68 -14.22
C SER A 573 4.63 6.39 -13.89
N LEU A 574 4.84 6.13 -12.61
CA LEU A 574 5.43 4.90 -12.10
C LEU A 574 4.29 3.90 -11.88
N THR A 575 4.06 2.99 -12.83
CA THR A 575 2.98 1.99 -12.73
C THR A 575 3.49 0.58 -12.95
N THR A 576 3.07 -0.37 -12.10
CA THR A 576 3.44 -1.79 -12.24
C THR A 576 2.94 -2.42 -13.53
N ALA A 577 1.98 -1.80 -14.22
CA ALA A 577 1.49 -2.24 -15.52
C ALA A 577 2.44 -1.86 -16.68
N ALA A 578 3.35 -0.90 -16.48
CA ALA A 578 4.27 -0.46 -17.53
C ALA A 578 5.47 -1.41 -17.64
N ASN A 579 5.86 -1.72 -18.88
CA ASN A 579 7.08 -2.50 -19.14
C ASN A 579 8.35 -1.79 -18.65
N SER A 580 8.31 -0.46 -18.56
CA SER A 580 9.42 0.38 -18.06
C SER A 580 9.47 0.48 -16.54
N PHE A 581 8.50 -0.07 -15.80
CA PHE A 581 8.38 0.09 -14.34
C PHE A 581 9.70 -0.18 -13.60
N SER A 582 10.35 -1.30 -13.90
CA SER A 582 11.60 -1.67 -13.24
C SER A 582 12.75 -0.70 -13.51
N GLU A 583 12.79 -0.13 -14.72
CA GLU A 583 13.81 0.86 -15.10
C GLU A 583 13.50 2.24 -14.51
N ASP A 584 12.23 2.62 -14.49
CA ASP A 584 11.77 3.91 -13.97
C ASP A 584 11.91 3.96 -12.44
N VAL A 585 11.50 2.94 -11.71
CA VAL A 585 11.70 2.87 -10.24
C VAL A 585 13.19 2.79 -9.91
N ASP A 586 13.98 2.05 -10.68
CA ASP A 586 15.43 2.01 -10.45
C ASP A 586 16.07 3.39 -10.62
N ARG A 587 15.67 4.14 -11.66
CA ARG A 587 16.22 5.45 -11.98
C ARG A 587 15.71 6.56 -11.05
N GLU A 588 14.43 6.57 -10.71
CA GLU A 588 13.81 7.64 -9.92
C GLU A 588 13.83 7.40 -8.41
N ILE A 589 13.91 6.15 -7.97
CA ILE A 589 13.81 5.78 -6.54
C ILE A 589 15.11 5.16 -6.06
N LEU A 590 15.55 4.05 -6.67
CA LEU A 590 16.69 3.29 -6.15
C LEU A 590 18.02 4.02 -6.33
N GLN A 591 18.25 4.62 -7.50
CA GLN A 591 19.50 5.33 -7.80
C GLN A 591 19.70 6.54 -6.88
N PRO A 592 18.72 7.45 -6.66
CA PRO A 592 18.90 8.56 -5.72
C PRO A 592 19.14 8.11 -4.28
N LEU A 593 18.47 7.05 -3.82
CA LEU A 593 18.74 6.47 -2.49
C LEU A 593 20.17 5.93 -2.39
N SER A 594 20.64 5.27 -3.44
CA SER A 594 22.00 4.72 -3.52
C SER A 594 23.06 5.81 -3.53
N GLU A 595 22.87 6.85 -4.35
CA GLU A 595 23.75 8.01 -4.43
C GLU A 595 23.80 8.75 -3.09
N TYR A 596 22.65 8.91 -2.43
CA TYR A 596 22.58 9.49 -1.10
C TYR A 596 23.36 8.66 -0.07
N PHE A 597 23.18 7.33 -0.07
CA PHE A 597 23.92 6.45 0.84
C PHE A 597 25.43 6.50 0.61
N GLU A 598 25.87 6.40 -0.65
CA GLU A 598 27.29 6.45 -1.00
C GLU A 598 27.94 7.80 -0.70
N THR A 599 27.23 8.90 -0.93
CA THR A 599 27.76 10.24 -0.65
C THR A 599 28.00 10.46 0.85
N ASN A 600 27.16 9.88 1.71
CA ASN A 600 27.26 10.08 3.16
C ASN A 600 28.07 8.98 3.88
N TRP A 601 28.13 7.77 3.34
CA TRP A 601 28.74 6.60 4.01
C TRP A 601 29.58 5.70 3.09
N GLY A 602 29.77 6.04 1.81
CA GLY A 602 30.45 5.19 0.83
C GLY A 602 31.96 5.01 1.04
N GLU A 603 32.63 5.97 1.68
CA GLU A 603 34.08 5.91 1.92
C GLU A 603 34.47 4.90 3.01
N MET A 604 33.54 4.45 3.85
CA MET A 604 33.79 3.49 4.94
C MET A 604 33.92 2.02 4.48
N LYS A 605 33.85 1.72 3.18
CA LYS A 605 33.95 0.35 2.62
C LYS A 605 35.34 -0.02 2.11
N SER A 606 36.37 0.80 2.32
CA SER A 606 37.72 0.60 1.76
C SER A 606 38.81 0.23 2.76
N ASP A 607 38.46 -0.32 3.93
CA ASP A 607 39.42 -0.91 4.89
C ASP A 607 39.14 -2.40 5.12
#